data_AF-A0A3P3RCE7-F1
#
_entry.id   AF-A0A3P3RCE7-F1
#
_cell.length_a   1.000
_cell.length_b   1.000
_cell.length_c   1.000
_cell.angle_alpha   90.00
_cell.angle_beta   90.00
_cell.angle_gamma   90.00
#
_symmetry.space_group_name_H-M   'P 1'
#
loop_
_entity.id
_entity.type
_entity.pdbx_description
1 polymer ?
#
loop_
_entity_poly.entity_id
_entity_poly.type
_entity_poly.pdbx_seq_one_letter_code
_entity_poly.pdbx_strand_id
1 'polypeptide(L)'
;YGASYGGYLTYVQMVRCPKVWAAGIAVGGLTDLVAIYDSNPDLPGLHEMGDPTANTALLRQRSPITHADQFEGPLLMLHGAEDMTSPVSHARRFREALLEHGFEEGDDFEYHEQGDQGHALVEHEQITNHWRTVERFLTRHLDP
;
A
#
# COMPACT_ATOMS: atom_id res chain seq x y z
N TYR A 1 5.68 4.39 -8.00
CA TYR A 1 6.13 3.03 -7.65
C TYR A 1 6.96 3.11 -6.38
N GLY A 2 6.62 2.34 -5.35
CA GLY A 2 7.42 2.21 -4.16
C GLY A 2 7.15 0.90 -3.43
N ALA A 3 8.21 0.36 -2.81
CA ALA A 3 8.14 -0.87 -2.03
C ALA A 3 8.41 -0.61 -0.55
N SER A 4 7.80 -1.41 0.34
CA SER A 4 7.93 -1.28 1.80
C SER A 4 7.57 0.14 2.27
N TYR A 5 8.49 0.88 2.91
CA TYR A 5 8.29 2.29 3.25
C TYR A 5 7.95 3.17 2.02
N GLY A 6 8.51 2.86 0.85
CA GLY A 6 8.13 3.51 -0.40
C GLY A 6 6.70 3.18 -0.84
N GLY A 7 6.19 2.00 -0.49
CA GLY A 7 4.80 1.61 -0.67
C GLY A 7 3.88 2.42 0.24
N TYR A 8 4.25 2.56 1.53
CA TYR A 8 3.59 3.50 2.45
C TYR A 8 3.55 4.92 1.88
N LEU A 9 4.69 5.46 1.43
CA LEU A 9 4.73 6.79 0.81
C LEU A 9 3.87 6.88 -0.46
N THR A 10 3.79 5.81 -1.25
CA THR A 10 2.90 5.78 -2.42
C THR A 10 1.45 5.92 -1.97
N TYR A 11 1.00 5.16 -0.98
CA TYR A 11 -0.35 5.32 -0.41
C TYR A 11 -0.58 6.74 0.12
N VAL A 12 0.36 7.30 0.89
CA VAL A 12 0.28 8.69 1.39
C VAL A 12 0.08 9.67 0.24
N GLN A 13 0.85 9.54 -0.84
CA GLN A 13 0.80 10.46 -1.97
C GLN A 13 -0.51 10.34 -2.76
N MET A 14 -1.07 9.13 -2.88
CA MET A 14 -2.34 8.90 -3.57
C MET A 14 -3.57 9.40 -2.81
N VAL A 15 -3.45 9.68 -1.51
CA VAL A 15 -4.58 10.27 -0.73
C VAL A 15 -4.35 11.73 -0.37
N ARG A 16 -3.10 12.21 -0.34
CA ARG A 16 -2.80 13.61 0.06
C ARG A 16 -2.48 14.54 -1.09
N CYS A 17 -1.84 14.02 -2.13
CA CYS A 17 -1.38 14.78 -3.28
C CYS A 17 -1.74 14.08 -4.60
N PRO A 18 -2.95 13.51 -4.76
CA PRO A 18 -3.23 12.59 -5.88
C PRO A 18 -3.06 13.24 -7.25
N LYS A 19 -3.43 14.52 -7.38
CA LYS A 19 -3.38 15.28 -8.65
C LYS A 19 -1.98 15.51 -9.22
N VAL A 20 -0.94 15.19 -8.46
CA VAL A 20 0.46 15.29 -8.91
C VAL A 20 0.88 14.04 -9.71
N TRP A 21 0.20 12.91 -9.50
CA TRP A 21 0.64 11.60 -9.99
C TRP A 21 -0.29 11.07 -11.07
N ALA A 22 0.28 10.64 -12.18
CA ALA A 22 -0.49 9.97 -13.24
C ALA A 22 -0.93 8.55 -12.84
N ALA A 23 -0.14 7.87 -11.99
CA ALA A 23 -0.47 6.57 -11.41
C ALA A 23 0.40 6.24 -10.19
N GLY A 24 -0.13 5.45 -9.25
CA GLY A 24 0.55 4.91 -8.08
C GLY A 24 0.75 3.40 -8.16
N ILE A 25 1.89 2.91 -7.68
CA ILE A 25 2.12 1.46 -7.49
C ILE A 25 2.73 1.26 -6.10
N ALA A 26 1.98 0.65 -5.20
CA ALA A 26 2.38 0.38 -3.82
C ALA A 26 2.64 -1.12 -3.63
N VAL A 27 3.85 -1.46 -3.19
CA VAL A 27 4.28 -2.84 -2.98
C VAL A 27 4.60 -3.08 -1.51
N GLY A 28 3.88 -3.99 -0.84
CA GLY A 28 4.19 -4.36 0.55
C GLY A 28 4.21 -3.18 1.54
N GLY A 29 3.34 -2.18 1.33
CA GLY A 29 3.35 -0.92 2.09
C GLY A 29 2.39 -0.92 3.28
N LEU A 30 2.76 -0.21 4.35
CA LEU A 30 1.87 0.06 5.48
C LEU A 30 0.78 1.07 5.13
N THR A 31 -0.43 0.86 5.64
CA THR A 31 -1.59 1.77 5.45
C THR A 31 -2.19 2.24 6.78
N ASP A 32 -1.89 1.56 7.88
CA ASP A 32 -2.34 1.88 9.23
C ASP A 32 -1.18 1.76 10.23
N LEU A 33 -0.60 2.90 10.59
CA LEU A 33 0.52 2.96 11.53
C LEU A 33 0.14 2.70 12.98
N VAL A 34 -1.16 2.63 13.32
CA VAL A 34 -1.58 2.18 14.66
C VAL A 34 -1.58 0.66 14.70
N ALA A 35 -2.17 0.02 13.68
CA ALA A 35 -2.30 -1.43 13.62
C ALA A 35 -0.98 -2.19 13.49
N ILE A 36 0.06 -1.55 12.94
CA ILE A 36 1.39 -2.18 12.87
C ILE A 36 1.98 -2.42 14.26
N TYR A 37 1.64 -1.62 15.28
CA TYR A 37 2.11 -1.89 16.66
C TYR A 37 1.45 -3.11 17.29
N ASP A 38 0.25 -3.50 16.85
CA ASP A 38 -0.40 -4.71 17.33
C ASP A 38 0.15 -5.97 16.65
N SER A 39 0.68 -5.84 15.43
CA SER A 39 1.09 -6.97 14.59
C SER A 39 2.60 -7.16 14.46
N ASN A 40 3.38 -6.09 14.47
CA ASN A 40 4.83 -6.09 14.39
C ASN A 40 5.44 -4.84 15.08
N PRO A 41 5.36 -4.75 16.43
CA PRO A 41 5.83 -3.57 17.18
C PRO A 41 7.35 -3.32 17.05
N ASP A 42 8.13 -4.35 16.74
CA ASP A 42 9.59 -4.28 16.64
C ASP A 42 10.09 -3.96 15.22
N LEU A 43 9.20 -3.56 14.31
CA LEU A 43 9.56 -3.18 12.94
C LEU A 43 10.62 -2.05 12.95
N PRO A 44 11.81 -2.25 12.34
CA PRO A 44 12.83 -1.22 12.29
C PRO A 44 12.32 0.07 11.63
N GLY A 45 12.58 1.22 12.25
CA GLY A 45 12.12 2.51 11.72
C GLY A 45 10.72 2.94 12.22
N LEU A 46 9.97 2.05 12.89
CA LEU A 46 8.59 2.33 13.28
C LEU A 46 8.49 3.41 14.37
N HIS A 47 9.41 3.41 15.34
CA HIS A 47 9.45 4.43 16.40
C HIS A 47 9.78 5.84 15.87
N GLU A 48 10.50 5.94 14.76
CA GLU A 48 10.75 7.20 14.06
C GLU A 48 9.48 7.73 13.38
N MET A 49 8.52 6.84 13.08
CA MET A 49 7.20 7.21 12.55
C MET A 49 6.22 7.66 13.64
N GLY A 50 6.46 7.31 14.90
CA GLY A 50 5.71 7.76 16.06
C GLY A 50 5.82 6.82 17.25
N ASP A 51 5.05 7.08 18.30
CA ASP A 51 4.92 6.19 19.46
C ASP A 51 3.42 6.01 19.73
N PRO A 52 2.92 4.78 19.86
CA PRO A 52 1.48 4.53 20.00
C PRO A 52 0.95 4.95 21.36
N THR A 53 1.79 5.00 22.39
CA THR A 53 1.45 5.40 23.76
C THR A 53 1.48 6.92 23.94
N ALA A 54 2.38 7.61 23.25
CA ALA A 54 2.51 9.07 23.34
C ALA A 54 1.70 9.80 22.25
N ASN A 55 1.65 9.26 21.04
CA ASN A 55 1.30 9.98 19.82
C ASN A 55 0.30 9.25 18.91
N THR A 56 -0.68 8.51 19.47
CA THR A 56 -1.68 7.76 18.66
C THR A 56 -2.38 8.64 17.62
N ALA A 57 -2.70 9.89 17.98
CA ALA A 57 -3.33 10.85 17.06
C ALA A 57 -2.44 11.20 15.86
N LEU A 58 -1.12 11.32 16.07
CA LEU A 58 -0.14 11.55 15.00
C LEU A 58 -0.03 10.33 14.08
N LEU A 59 -0.02 9.12 14.66
CA LEU A 59 -0.01 7.88 13.88
C LEU A 59 -1.24 7.77 12.99
N ARG A 60 -2.44 7.99 13.54
CA ARG A 60 -3.69 8.05 12.76
C ARG A 60 -3.63 9.11 11.68
N GLN A 61 -3.16 10.31 12.02
CA GLN A 61 -3.00 11.38 11.04
C GLN A 61 -2.10 10.93 9.88
N ARG A 62 -0.99 10.23 10.16
CA ARG A 62 -0.03 9.76 9.17
C ARG A 62 -0.47 8.49 8.41
N SER A 63 -1.40 7.71 8.94
CA SER A 63 -1.95 6.52 8.29
C SER A 63 -2.75 6.87 7.02
N PRO A 64 -2.36 6.35 5.83
CA PRO A 64 -3.12 6.55 4.59
C PRO A 64 -4.59 6.14 4.69
N ILE A 65 -4.91 5.07 5.43
CA ILE A 65 -6.28 4.56 5.56
C ILE A 65 -7.25 5.59 6.15
N THR A 66 -6.75 6.56 6.93
CA THR A 66 -7.59 7.63 7.53
C THR A 66 -8.03 8.69 6.51
N HIS A 67 -7.44 8.69 5.32
CA HIS A 67 -7.73 9.65 4.24
C HIS A 67 -8.18 8.94 2.96
N ALA A 68 -8.68 7.70 3.07
CA ALA A 68 -9.06 6.89 1.91
C ALA A 68 -10.16 7.56 1.07
N ASP A 69 -11.01 8.40 1.68
CA ASP A 69 -12.02 9.23 1.02
C ASP A 69 -11.43 10.30 0.08
N GLN A 70 -10.14 10.61 0.23
CA GLN A 70 -9.42 11.61 -0.57
C GLN A 70 -8.59 10.98 -1.69
N PHE A 71 -8.70 9.68 -1.88
CA PHE A 71 -8.02 8.96 -2.96
C PHE A 71 -8.45 9.50 -4.33
N GLU A 72 -7.48 9.75 -5.23
CA GLU A 72 -7.78 9.96 -6.65
C GLU A 72 -6.67 9.35 -7.52
N GLY A 73 -7.07 8.89 -8.72
CA GLY A 73 -6.16 8.41 -9.76
C GLY A 73 -5.80 6.92 -9.66
N PRO A 74 -5.21 6.34 -10.71
CA PRO A 74 -4.98 4.89 -10.78
C PRO A 74 -3.99 4.41 -9.71
N LEU A 75 -4.36 3.35 -8.98
CA LEU A 75 -3.49 2.72 -7.98
C LEU A 75 -3.39 1.21 -8.16
N LEU A 76 -2.18 0.69 -8.27
CA LEU A 76 -1.89 -0.74 -8.17
C LEU A 76 -1.33 -1.09 -6.79
N MET A 77 -1.99 -2.01 -6.10
CA MET A 77 -1.57 -2.56 -4.80
C MET A 77 -1.09 -3.99 -4.97
N LEU A 78 0.20 -4.23 -4.73
CA LEU A 78 0.82 -5.56 -4.77
C LEU A 78 1.27 -5.94 -3.37
N HIS A 79 0.86 -7.09 -2.86
CA HIS A 79 1.19 -7.46 -1.48
C HIS A 79 1.33 -8.98 -1.31
N GLY A 80 2.44 -9.42 -0.73
CA GLY A 80 2.66 -10.83 -0.39
C GLY A 80 1.73 -11.30 0.71
N ALA A 81 1.05 -12.44 0.52
CA ALA A 81 0.09 -12.96 1.51
C ALA A 81 0.78 -13.45 2.79
N GLU A 82 2.07 -13.83 2.70
CA GLU A 82 2.91 -14.31 3.80
C GLU A 82 3.88 -13.22 4.31
N ASP A 83 3.65 -11.94 3.98
CA ASP A 83 4.49 -10.84 4.44
C ASP A 83 4.39 -10.65 5.97
N MET A 84 5.45 -11.03 6.69
CA MET A 84 5.56 -10.87 8.14
C MET A 84 6.14 -9.52 8.57
N THR A 85 6.69 -8.74 7.64
CA THR A 85 7.26 -7.42 7.92
C THR A 85 6.17 -6.35 7.90
N SER A 86 5.39 -6.35 6.82
CA SER A 86 4.21 -5.50 6.62
C SER A 86 3.01 -6.41 6.34
N PRO A 87 2.25 -6.85 7.36
CA PRO A 87 1.18 -7.82 7.18
C PRO A 87 0.20 -7.44 6.07
N VAL A 88 -0.18 -8.41 5.22
CA VAL A 88 -1.11 -8.22 4.09
C VAL A 88 -2.44 -7.56 4.50
N SER A 89 -2.80 -7.66 5.78
CA SER A 89 -3.93 -6.94 6.37
C SER A 89 -3.91 -5.43 6.10
N HIS A 90 -2.74 -4.80 5.90
CA HIS A 90 -2.64 -3.40 5.51
C HIS A 90 -3.26 -3.13 4.13
N ALA A 91 -2.92 -3.94 3.12
CA ALA A 91 -3.52 -3.81 1.80
C ALA A 91 -5.01 -4.17 1.81
N ARG A 92 -5.40 -5.26 2.49
CA ARG A 92 -6.80 -5.69 2.59
C ARG A 92 -7.70 -4.62 3.22
N ARG A 93 -7.27 -4.04 4.35
CA ARG A 93 -8.04 -2.98 5.04
C ARG A 93 -8.11 -1.68 4.24
N PHE A 94 -7.04 -1.33 3.52
CA PHE A 94 -7.08 -0.15 2.67
C PHE A 94 -8.00 -0.34 1.46
N ARG A 95 -7.97 -1.52 0.83
CA ARG A 95 -8.96 -1.93 -0.19
C ARG A 95 -10.38 -1.82 0.35
N GLU A 96 -10.65 -2.35 1.54
CA GLU A 96 -11.99 -2.25 2.17
C GLU A 96 -12.40 -0.78 2.37
N ALA A 97 -11.50 0.07 2.89
CA ALA A 97 -11.77 1.49 3.07
C ALA A 97 -12.08 2.20 1.73
N LEU A 98 -11.36 1.88 0.65
CA LEU A 98 -11.65 2.43 -0.68
C LEU A 98 -13.05 2.03 -1.16
N LEU A 99 -13.40 0.75 -1.02
CA LEU A 99 -14.73 0.24 -1.38
C LEU A 99 -15.85 0.91 -0.54
N GLU A 100 -15.62 1.13 0.76
CA GLU A 100 -16.56 1.83 1.65
C GLU A 100 -16.79 3.29 1.25
N HIS A 101 -15.79 3.92 0.62
CA HIS A 101 -15.88 5.29 0.09
C HIS A 101 -16.39 5.36 -1.36
N GLY A 102 -16.77 4.23 -1.95
CA GLY A 102 -17.40 4.16 -3.27
C GLY A 102 -16.43 4.08 -4.44
N PHE A 103 -15.15 3.83 -4.20
CA PHE A 103 -14.19 3.50 -5.25
C PHE A 103 -14.34 2.06 -5.72
N GLU A 104 -14.10 1.81 -6.99
CA GLU A 104 -14.30 0.51 -7.63
C GLU A 104 -12.98 -0.21 -7.94
N GLU A 105 -12.85 -1.45 -7.47
CA GLU A 105 -11.72 -2.30 -7.85
C GLU A 105 -11.83 -2.72 -9.32
N GLY A 106 -10.77 -2.51 -10.08
CA GLY A 106 -10.69 -2.74 -11.52
C GLY A 106 -10.89 -1.47 -12.35
N ASP A 107 -11.40 -0.38 -11.76
CA ASP A 107 -11.51 0.93 -12.41
C ASP A 107 -10.60 1.96 -11.71
N ASP A 108 -10.87 2.26 -10.43
CA ASP A 108 -10.10 3.24 -9.66
C ASP A 108 -8.77 2.67 -9.14
N PHE A 109 -8.79 1.39 -8.74
CA PHE A 109 -7.60 0.71 -8.20
C PHE A 109 -7.58 -0.78 -8.53
N GLU A 110 -6.40 -1.39 -8.46
CA GLU A 110 -6.18 -2.82 -8.63
C GLU A 110 -5.48 -3.40 -7.40
N TYR A 111 -5.94 -4.56 -6.94
CA TYR A 111 -5.33 -5.28 -5.84
C TYR A 111 -4.89 -6.67 -6.28
N HIS A 112 -3.63 -7.00 -6.02
CA HIS A 112 -3.11 -8.34 -6.20
C HIS A 112 -2.41 -8.82 -4.93
N GLU A 113 -3.04 -9.80 -4.30
CA GLU A 113 -2.42 -10.61 -3.27
C GLU A 113 -1.55 -11.69 -3.91
N GLN A 114 -0.28 -11.75 -3.52
CA GLN A 114 0.71 -12.68 -4.06
C GLN A 114 0.89 -13.84 -3.06
N GLY A 115 0.21 -14.96 -3.33
CA GLY A 115 -0.07 -16.02 -2.35
C GLY A 115 1.14 -16.56 -1.56
N ASP A 116 2.17 -17.05 -2.24
CA ASP A 116 3.36 -17.65 -1.61
C ASP A 116 4.50 -16.64 -1.37
N GLN A 117 4.21 -15.34 -1.47
CA GLN A 117 5.21 -14.29 -1.36
C GLN A 117 5.21 -13.67 0.05
N GLY A 118 6.41 -13.52 0.60
CA GLY A 118 6.68 -12.73 1.80
C GLY A 118 6.98 -11.27 1.47
N HIS A 119 7.77 -10.59 2.31
CA HIS A 119 8.11 -9.17 2.12
C HIS A 119 9.00 -8.90 0.89
N ALA A 120 9.85 -9.87 0.53
CA ALA A 120 10.77 -9.79 -0.60
C ALA A 120 10.35 -10.75 -1.71
N LEU A 121 10.51 -10.31 -2.96
CA LEU A 121 10.40 -11.17 -4.13
C LEU A 121 11.67 -12.02 -4.22
N VAL A 122 11.56 -13.34 -4.11
CA VAL A 122 12.71 -14.24 -4.06
C VAL A 122 12.77 -15.22 -5.23
N GLU A 123 11.63 -15.74 -5.70
CA GLU A 123 11.61 -16.68 -6.82
C GLU A 123 11.54 -15.95 -8.18
N HIS A 124 12.18 -16.53 -9.20
CA HIS A 124 12.21 -15.95 -10.55
C HIS A 124 10.81 -15.75 -11.15
N GLU A 125 9.91 -16.71 -10.92
CA GLU A 125 8.53 -16.64 -11.40
C GLU A 125 7.77 -15.50 -10.70
N GLN A 126 7.96 -15.35 -9.39
CA GLN A 126 7.37 -14.28 -8.59
C GLN A 126 7.81 -12.90 -9.10
N ILE A 127 9.12 -12.72 -9.33
CA ILE A 127 9.70 -11.50 -9.91
C ILE A 127 9.12 -11.23 -11.30
N THR A 128 9.04 -12.25 -12.15
CA THR A 128 8.51 -12.09 -13.52
C THR A 128 7.04 -11.69 -13.52
N ASN A 129 6.22 -12.34 -12.71
CA ASN A 129 4.78 -12.05 -12.61
C ASN A 129 4.52 -10.66 -12.00
N HIS A 130 5.34 -10.25 -11.03
CA HIS A 130 5.34 -8.89 -10.49
C HIS A 130 5.56 -7.85 -11.59
N TRP A 131 6.66 -7.95 -12.33
CA TRP A 131 6.99 -6.96 -13.37
C TRP A 131 6.02 -6.96 -14.54
N ARG A 132 5.49 -8.13 -14.95
CA ARG A 132 4.42 -8.19 -15.96
C ARG A 132 3.14 -7.48 -15.51
N THR A 133 2.82 -7.56 -14.22
CA THR A 133 1.64 -6.88 -13.66
C THR A 133 1.86 -5.37 -13.62
N VAL A 134 3.04 -4.93 -13.18
CA VAL A 134 3.46 -3.53 -13.23
C VAL A 134 3.41 -2.98 -14.66
N GLU A 135 3.99 -3.70 -15.63
CA GLU A 135 4.00 -3.31 -17.05
C GLU A 135 2.58 -3.14 -17.60
N ARG A 136 1.70 -4.15 -17.42
CA ARG A 136 0.30 -4.06 -17.88
C ARG A 136 -0.47 -2.90 -17.27
N PHE A 137 -0.20 -2.58 -16.00
CA PHE A 137 -0.82 -1.43 -15.35
C PHE A 137 -0.31 -0.12 -15.94
N LEU A 138 1.01 0.05 -16.07
CA LEU A 138 1.59 1.27 -16.62
C LEU A 138 1.18 1.49 -18.08
N THR A 139 1.12 0.45 -18.92
CA THR A 139 0.64 0.55 -20.31
C THR A 139 -0.80 1.06 -20.38
N ARG A 140 -1.68 0.70 -19.42
CA ARG A 140 -3.08 1.18 -19.45
C ARG A 140 -3.25 2.63 -18.99
N HIS A 141 -2.34 3.13 -18.15
CA HIS A 141 -2.53 4.42 -17.49
C HIS A 141 -1.52 5.50 -17.91
N LEU A 142 -0.42 5.14 -18.57
CA LEU A 142 0.64 6.08 -18.99
C LEU A 142 0.90 6.13 -20.49
N ASP A 143 0.47 5.13 -21.29
CA ASP A 143 0.59 5.25 -22.75
C ASP A 143 -0.46 6.24 -23.30
N PRO A 144 -0.11 7.07 -24.30
CA PRO A 144 -0.98 8.12 -24.86
C PRO A 144 -2.26 7.62 -25.57
#